data_AF-A0AAU3Y0A7-F1
#
_entry.id   AF-A0AAU3Y0A7-F1
#
_cell.length_a   1.000
_cell.length_b   1.000
_cell.length_c   1.000
_cell.angle_alpha   90.00
_cell.angle_beta   90.00
_cell.angle_gamma   90.00
#
_symmetry.space_group_name_H-M   'P 1'
#
loop_
_entity.id
_entity.type
_entity.pdbx_description
1 polymer ?
#
loop_
_entity_poly.entity_id
_entity_poly.type
_entity_poly.pdbx_seq_one_letter_code
_entity_poly.pdbx_strand_id
1 'polypeptide(L)'
;MGRQRRRLRIAGFTLVGALVLGAGGAGWTFWRLNDNIRSVDIDAALGDNRPAKTGPTTSADPSDPSASPSALPSALPSGALNILVLGSDSRSGTENAELGGGDDGAGARSDTAMVVHIDEGRTGATVVSIPRDTLVTRPSCPLESGGSSSVAYNAMFNSAYAVGGPVCAVKTVESMTHVRMDHYIEIDFSGFAQLVDALGGVTVTTDEDIDDDDSHLELTAGTHHLDGEKALALARTRHGIGDGSDLGRIGLQQTLVKALLDQISSTDLLTDPTRLYEAADAITGSLTTDTGVDSLTELMKLGQSLKGLSSDTTKTVMMPVVMAPYDGNRVVADEPEASELWESLK
;
A
#
# COMPACT_ATOMS: atom_id res chain seq x y z
N MET A 1 2.86 -44.67 46.65
CA MET A 1 1.87 -44.01 45.75
C MET A 1 1.86 -42.47 45.81
N GLY A 2 2.25 -41.78 46.89
CA GLY A 2 2.13 -40.31 47.00
C GLY A 2 3.10 -39.46 46.15
N ARG A 3 4.35 -39.91 45.93
CA ARG A 3 5.37 -39.15 45.18
C ARG A 3 5.05 -39.00 43.68
N GLN A 4 4.45 -40.02 43.06
CA GLN A 4 4.14 -40.04 41.64
C GLN A 4 2.95 -39.11 41.31
N ARG A 5 1.90 -39.11 42.16
CA ARG A 5 0.78 -38.15 42.08
C ARG A 5 1.22 -36.70 42.27
N ARG A 6 2.20 -36.44 43.16
CA ARG A 6 2.74 -35.09 43.36
C ARG A 6 3.53 -34.59 42.15
N ARG A 7 4.33 -35.44 41.52
CA ARG A 7 5.06 -35.12 40.28
C ARG A 7 4.13 -34.85 39.09
N LEU A 8 3.09 -35.67 38.91
CA LEU A 8 2.07 -35.47 37.87
C LEU A 8 1.29 -34.16 38.04
N ARG A 9 0.97 -33.76 39.27
CA ARG A 9 0.31 -32.47 39.55
C ARG A 9 1.22 -31.28 39.25
N ILE A 10 2.48 -31.33 39.67
CA ILE A 10 3.46 -30.27 39.38
C ILE A 10 3.64 -30.13 37.87
N ALA A 11 3.85 -31.25 37.16
CA ALA A 11 3.96 -31.27 35.70
C ALA A 11 2.73 -30.67 35.02
N GLY A 12 1.52 -31.02 35.48
CA GLY A 12 0.27 -30.45 34.98
C GLY A 12 0.16 -28.94 35.20
N PHE A 13 0.50 -28.44 36.40
CA PHE A 13 0.47 -27.01 36.67
C PHE A 13 1.52 -26.22 35.88
N THR A 14 2.72 -26.78 35.65
CA THR A 14 3.71 -26.14 34.78
C THR A 14 3.24 -26.09 33.32
N LEU A 15 2.57 -27.12 32.84
CA LEU A 15 2.08 -27.18 31.46
C LEU A 15 0.91 -26.20 31.25
N VAL A 16 -0.01 -26.11 32.22
CA VAL A 16 -1.08 -25.11 32.23
C VAL A 16 -0.52 -23.69 32.34
N GLY A 17 0.47 -23.46 33.21
CA GLY A 17 1.13 -22.16 33.34
C GLY A 17 1.83 -21.73 32.04
N ALA A 18 2.53 -22.65 31.37
CA ALA A 18 3.15 -22.40 30.07
C ALA A 18 2.11 -22.12 28.98
N LEU A 19 0.98 -22.83 28.97
CA LEU A 19 -0.13 -22.58 28.04
C LEU A 19 -0.80 -21.22 28.27
N VAL A 20 -1.03 -20.83 29.52
CA VAL A 20 -1.62 -19.52 29.86
C VAL A 20 -0.67 -18.39 29.51
N LEU A 21 0.63 -18.54 29.79
CA LEU A 21 1.65 -17.55 29.40
C LEU A 21 1.81 -17.48 27.88
N GLY A 22 1.77 -18.61 27.18
CA GLY A 22 1.82 -18.66 25.72
C GLY A 22 0.59 -18.02 25.07
N ALA A 23 -0.62 -18.35 25.53
CA ALA A 23 -1.86 -17.77 25.03
C ALA A 23 -1.99 -16.28 25.40
N GLY A 24 -1.56 -15.90 26.61
CA GLY A 24 -1.52 -14.50 27.04
C GLY A 24 -0.51 -13.68 26.24
N GLY A 25 0.67 -14.24 25.96
CA GLY A 25 1.68 -13.62 25.09
C GLY A 25 1.15 -13.44 23.67
N ALA A 26 0.62 -14.49 23.05
CA ALA A 26 0.02 -14.41 21.72
C ALA A 26 -1.16 -13.41 21.66
N GLY A 27 -2.00 -13.37 22.70
CA GLY A 27 -3.08 -12.40 22.81
C GLY A 27 -2.60 -10.95 22.93
N TRP A 28 -1.54 -10.70 23.70
CA TRP A 28 -0.92 -9.37 23.83
C TRP A 28 -0.26 -8.92 22.53
N THR A 29 0.48 -9.82 21.87
CA THR A 29 1.10 -9.62 20.55
C THR A 29 0.03 -9.25 19.51
N PHE A 30 -1.06 -10.01 19.43
CA PHE A 30 -2.18 -9.73 18.53
C PHE A 30 -2.82 -8.37 18.82
N TRP A 31 -3.08 -8.08 20.10
CA TRP A 31 -3.69 -6.82 20.52
C TRP A 31 -2.80 -5.61 20.17
N ARG A 32 -1.50 -5.71 20.43
CA ARG A 32 -0.53 -4.65 20.12
C ARG A 32 -0.44 -4.35 18.63
N LEU A 33 -0.31 -5.39 17.80
CA LEU A 33 -0.28 -5.23 16.34
C LEU A 33 -1.57 -4.62 15.80
N ASN A 34 -2.72 -4.97 16.36
CA ASN A 34 -4.00 -4.42 15.93
C ASN A 34 -4.19 -2.96 16.38
N ASP A 35 -3.62 -2.56 17.52
CA ASP A 35 -3.70 -1.18 18.04
C ASP A 35 -2.75 -0.22 17.31
N ASN A 36 -1.71 -0.76 16.66
CA ASN A 36 -0.77 0.02 15.85
C ASN A 36 -1.41 0.57 14.57
N ILE A 37 -2.43 -0.10 14.01
CA ILE A 37 -3.00 0.22 12.70
C ILE A 37 -3.87 1.47 12.79
N ARG A 38 -3.54 2.49 11.98
CA ARG A 38 -4.41 3.67 11.78
C ARG A 38 -5.36 3.39 10.63
N SER A 39 -6.63 3.70 10.80
CA SER A 39 -7.63 3.53 9.75
C SER A 39 -8.39 4.79 9.40
N VAL A 40 -8.76 4.90 8.13
CA VAL A 40 -9.65 5.93 7.60
C VAL A 40 -10.83 5.24 6.93
N ASP A 41 -12.04 5.58 7.36
CA ASP A 41 -13.25 5.01 6.77
C ASP A 41 -13.60 5.68 5.43
N ILE A 42 -12.94 5.21 4.37
CA ILE A 42 -13.12 5.72 3.01
C ILE A 42 -14.56 5.49 2.52
N ASP A 43 -15.16 4.33 2.85
CA ASP A 43 -16.52 4.00 2.46
C ASP A 43 -17.54 4.93 3.15
N ALA A 44 -17.41 5.17 4.46
CA ALA A 44 -18.29 6.10 5.15
C ALA A 44 -18.10 7.55 4.68
N ALA A 45 -16.86 7.95 4.38
CA ALA A 45 -16.57 9.32 3.95
C ALA A 45 -17.09 9.62 2.53
N LEU A 46 -17.05 8.65 1.62
CA LEU A 46 -17.45 8.82 0.22
C LEU A 46 -18.90 8.36 -0.07
N GLY A 47 -19.45 7.47 0.75
CA GLY A 47 -20.77 6.88 0.59
C GLY A 47 -20.92 6.05 -0.68
N ASP A 48 -22.16 5.90 -1.15
CA ASP A 48 -22.50 5.02 -2.29
C ASP A 48 -22.22 5.65 -3.67
N ASN A 49 -21.82 6.92 -3.73
CA ASN A 49 -21.51 7.65 -4.96
C ASN A 49 -20.09 7.34 -5.46
N ARG A 50 -19.80 6.04 -5.59
CA ARG A 50 -18.51 5.50 -6.02
C ARG A 50 -18.71 4.57 -7.21
N PRO A 51 -17.68 4.30 -8.03
CA PRO A 51 -17.78 3.28 -9.07
C PRO A 51 -18.19 1.92 -8.50
N ALA A 52 -18.78 1.08 -9.35
CA ALA A 52 -19.16 -0.28 -8.98
C ALA A 52 -17.92 -1.13 -8.69
N LYS A 53 -18.01 -2.01 -7.67
CA LYS A 53 -16.95 -2.98 -7.39
C LYS A 53 -16.82 -3.96 -8.56
N THR A 54 -15.59 -4.39 -8.82
CA THR A 54 -15.25 -5.37 -9.84
C THR A 54 -15.48 -6.78 -9.29
N GLY A 55 -16.15 -7.65 -10.06
CA GLY A 55 -16.51 -9.03 -9.64
C GLY A 55 -18.02 -9.25 -9.43
N PRO A 56 -18.45 -10.49 -9.11
CA PRO A 56 -19.86 -10.83 -9.04
C PRO A 56 -20.50 -10.07 -7.88
N THR A 57 -21.33 -9.09 -8.23
CA THR A 57 -22.36 -8.60 -7.34
C THR A 57 -23.18 -9.81 -6.95
N THR A 58 -23.11 -10.24 -5.69
CA THR A 58 -24.23 -10.98 -5.13
C THR A 58 -25.40 -10.00 -5.08
N SER A 59 -26.03 -9.78 -6.22
CA SER A 59 -27.39 -9.29 -6.28
C SER A 59 -28.21 -10.38 -5.60
N ALA A 60 -28.35 -10.27 -4.28
CA ALA A 60 -29.44 -10.89 -3.59
C ALA A 60 -30.70 -10.23 -4.16
N ASP A 61 -31.24 -10.80 -5.23
CA ASP A 61 -32.60 -10.52 -5.65
C ASP A 61 -33.48 -10.90 -4.45
N PRO A 62 -34.18 -9.94 -3.80
CA PRO A 62 -35.02 -10.22 -2.64
C PRO A 62 -36.19 -11.17 -2.98
N SER A 63 -36.36 -11.50 -4.25
CA SER A 63 -37.46 -12.28 -4.81
C SER A 63 -37.13 -13.76 -5.02
N ASP A 64 -35.88 -14.21 -4.83
CA ASP A 64 -35.49 -15.61 -5.06
C ASP A 64 -35.67 -16.48 -3.79
N PRO A 65 -36.70 -17.36 -3.73
CA PRO A 65 -36.97 -18.19 -2.56
C PRO A 65 -35.99 -19.37 -2.40
N SER A 66 -34.99 -19.51 -3.28
CA SER A 66 -34.03 -20.61 -3.24
C SER A 66 -32.73 -20.31 -2.48
N ALA A 67 -32.51 -19.06 -2.03
CA ALA A 67 -31.34 -18.67 -1.24
C ALA A 67 -31.37 -19.29 0.17
N SER A 68 -30.75 -20.46 0.33
CA SER A 68 -30.54 -21.09 1.64
C SER A 68 -29.53 -20.29 2.47
N PRO A 69 -29.80 -19.97 3.76
CA PRO A 69 -28.92 -19.17 4.63
C PRO A 69 -27.76 -19.98 5.22
N SER A 70 -27.23 -20.97 4.48
CA SER A 70 -26.08 -21.78 4.91
C SER A 70 -24.97 -21.71 3.86
N ALA A 71 -24.38 -20.53 3.73
CA ALA A 71 -22.99 -20.43 3.29
C ALA A 71 -22.17 -20.07 4.53
N LEU A 72 -21.29 -20.99 4.96
CA LEU A 72 -20.20 -20.67 5.86
C LEU A 72 -19.40 -19.49 5.27
N PRO A 73 -18.90 -18.55 6.09
CA PRO A 73 -18.06 -17.45 5.60
C PRO A 73 -16.70 -18.03 5.22
N SER A 74 -16.59 -18.53 3.99
CA SER A 74 -15.39 -19.19 3.47
C SER A 74 -15.30 -19.01 1.95
N ALA A 75 -15.30 -17.76 1.52
CA ALA A 75 -14.59 -17.35 0.32
C ALA A 75 -14.00 -15.98 0.65
N LEU A 76 -12.68 -15.83 0.50
CA LEU A 76 -12.09 -14.49 0.31
C LEU A 76 -12.91 -13.80 -0.81
N PRO A 77 -13.12 -12.47 -0.76
CA PRO A 77 -13.85 -11.78 -1.82
C PRO A 77 -13.28 -12.24 -3.17
N SER A 78 -14.14 -12.93 -3.92
CA SER A 78 -13.70 -13.66 -5.11
C SER A 78 -13.47 -12.73 -6.28
N GLY A 79 -13.92 -11.46 -6.20
CA GLY A 79 -13.74 -10.42 -7.20
C GLY A 79 -12.28 -9.96 -7.34
N ALA A 80 -11.99 -9.34 -8.50
CA ALA A 80 -10.78 -8.55 -8.66
C ALA A 80 -10.70 -7.48 -7.56
N LEU A 81 -9.49 -7.11 -7.15
CA LEU A 81 -9.26 -6.19 -6.04
C LEU A 81 -8.43 -5.01 -6.52
N ASN A 82 -8.88 -3.79 -6.23
CA ASN A 82 -8.11 -2.58 -6.53
C ASN A 82 -7.68 -1.90 -5.23
N ILE A 83 -6.38 -1.66 -5.08
CA ILE A 83 -5.80 -1.00 -3.91
C ILE A 83 -5.11 0.29 -4.38
N LEU A 84 -5.45 1.43 -3.78
CA LEU A 84 -4.67 2.64 -3.93
C LEU A 84 -3.53 2.65 -2.91
N VAL A 85 -2.29 2.65 -3.39
CA VAL A 85 -1.08 2.78 -2.57
C VAL A 85 -0.53 4.20 -2.71
N LEU A 86 -0.38 4.92 -1.60
CA LEU A 86 0.23 6.25 -1.55
C LEU A 86 1.52 6.24 -0.73
N GLY A 87 2.56 6.86 -1.29
CA GLY A 87 3.76 7.25 -0.55
C GLY A 87 3.63 8.70 -0.10
N SER A 88 3.57 8.93 1.21
CA SER A 88 3.44 10.26 1.81
C SER A 88 4.80 10.87 2.10
N ASP A 89 5.04 12.10 1.66
CA ASP A 89 6.25 12.87 2.01
C ASP A 89 6.09 13.65 3.32
N SER A 90 5.10 13.28 4.14
CA SER A 90 4.87 13.88 5.44
C SER A 90 6.15 13.82 6.27
N ARG A 91 6.72 14.99 6.56
CA ARG A 91 7.86 15.14 7.48
C ARG A 91 7.39 15.24 8.93
N SER A 92 6.19 14.76 9.24
CA SER A 92 5.67 14.81 10.60
C SER A 92 6.45 13.86 11.51
N GLY A 93 7.16 14.42 12.48
CA GLY A 93 7.95 13.68 13.46
C GLY A 93 9.42 13.59 13.09
N THR A 94 10.28 13.50 14.10
CA THR A 94 11.74 13.65 13.99
C THR A 94 12.36 12.70 12.97
N GLU A 95 11.96 11.43 12.95
CA GLU A 95 12.51 10.42 12.03
C GLU A 95 12.14 10.71 10.56
N ASN A 96 10.89 11.12 10.29
CA ASN A 96 10.48 11.50 8.94
C ASN A 96 11.11 12.81 8.46
N ALA A 97 11.39 13.76 9.36
CA ALA A 97 12.09 15.00 9.05
C ALA A 97 13.57 14.74 8.69
N GLU A 98 14.24 13.85 9.44
CA GLU A 98 15.60 13.41 9.17
C GLU A 98 15.70 12.66 7.83
N LEU A 99 14.83 11.67 7.62
CA LEU A 99 14.78 10.92 6.36
C LEU A 99 14.33 11.78 5.16
N GLY A 100 13.52 12.82 5.41
CA GLY A 100 12.96 13.70 4.38
C GLY A 100 13.83 14.91 4.00
N GLY A 101 14.95 15.15 4.69
CA GLY A 101 15.95 16.17 4.39
C GLY A 101 15.52 17.63 4.64
N GLY A 102 14.63 17.93 5.61
CA GLY A 102 14.20 19.31 5.87
C GLY A 102 13.26 19.54 7.07
N ASP A 103 12.96 20.81 7.35
CA ASP A 103 12.19 21.27 8.52
C ASP A 103 10.72 20.77 8.56
N ASP A 104 10.24 20.47 9.77
CA ASP A 104 8.85 20.18 10.13
C ASP A 104 7.92 21.36 9.72
N GLY A 105 7.26 21.33 8.55
CA GLY A 105 6.28 22.38 8.23
C GLY A 105 5.67 22.45 6.83
N ALA A 106 6.23 21.78 5.83
CA ALA A 106 5.55 21.65 4.53
C ALA A 106 4.43 20.61 4.66
N GLY A 107 3.16 21.03 4.53
CA GLY A 107 2.02 20.11 4.62
C GLY A 107 2.17 18.88 3.72
N ALA A 108 1.68 17.73 4.21
CA ALA A 108 1.88 16.43 3.58
C ALA A 108 1.30 16.34 2.16
N ARG A 109 2.05 15.71 1.25
CA ARG A 109 1.65 15.41 -0.13
C ARG A 109 1.86 13.92 -0.41
N SER A 110 1.08 13.38 -1.34
CA SER A 110 1.39 12.08 -1.93
C SER A 110 2.41 12.28 -3.05
N ASP A 111 3.65 11.90 -2.80
CA ASP A 111 4.74 11.99 -3.78
C ASP A 111 4.75 10.79 -4.73
N THR A 112 4.14 9.69 -4.29
CA THR A 112 3.94 8.45 -5.05
C THR A 112 2.48 8.03 -4.97
N ALA A 113 1.91 7.62 -6.11
CA ALA A 113 0.56 7.07 -6.18
C ALA A 113 0.51 5.91 -7.16
N MET A 114 0.05 4.75 -6.70
CA MET A 114 -0.06 3.55 -7.51
C MET A 114 -1.43 2.89 -7.29
N VAL A 115 -2.09 2.51 -8.38
CA VAL A 115 -3.25 1.63 -8.34
C VAL A 115 -2.76 0.21 -8.56
N VAL A 116 -2.97 -0.66 -7.57
CA VAL A 116 -2.65 -2.08 -7.64
C VAL A 116 -3.94 -2.83 -7.93
N HIS A 117 -4.07 -3.32 -9.15
CA HIS A 117 -5.13 -4.23 -9.56
C HIS A 117 -4.66 -5.67 -9.38
N ILE A 118 -5.44 -6.49 -8.69
CA ILE A 118 -5.19 -7.91 -8.49
C ILE A 118 -6.35 -8.69 -9.11
N ASP A 119 -6.02 -9.62 -10.01
CA ASP A 119 -7.01 -10.40 -10.76
C ASP A 119 -7.98 -11.16 -9.84
N GLU A 120 -9.20 -11.42 -10.34
CA GLU A 120 -10.25 -12.21 -9.67
C GLU A 120 -9.72 -13.58 -9.18
N GLY A 121 -8.89 -14.24 -10.00
CA GLY A 121 -8.27 -15.52 -9.69
C GLY A 121 -6.99 -15.45 -8.86
N ARG A 122 -6.52 -14.25 -8.46
CA ARG A 122 -5.22 -14.02 -7.81
C ARG A 122 -4.03 -14.59 -8.59
N THR A 123 -4.14 -14.63 -9.91
CA THR A 123 -3.13 -15.19 -10.82
C THR A 123 -2.09 -14.17 -11.28
N GLY A 124 -2.40 -12.89 -11.14
CA GLY A 124 -1.54 -11.80 -11.56
C GLY A 124 -1.97 -10.49 -10.92
N ALA A 125 -1.11 -9.49 -11.06
CA ALA A 125 -1.38 -8.13 -10.65
C ALA A 125 -0.86 -7.12 -11.67
N THR A 126 -1.52 -5.98 -11.75
CA THR A 126 -1.06 -4.82 -12.53
C THR A 126 -0.95 -3.62 -11.60
N VAL A 127 0.26 -3.05 -11.52
CA VAL A 127 0.55 -1.84 -10.77
C VAL A 127 0.63 -0.68 -11.76
N VAL A 128 -0.29 0.28 -11.64
CA VAL A 128 -0.32 1.49 -12.46
C VAL A 128 0.14 2.68 -11.65
N SER A 129 1.29 3.24 -11.98
CA SER A 129 1.78 4.48 -11.38
C SER A 129 1.08 5.70 -11.98
N ILE A 130 0.56 6.58 -11.13
CA ILE A 130 -0.04 7.86 -11.51
C ILE A 130 1.00 8.97 -11.27
N PRO A 131 1.47 9.67 -12.31
CA PRO A 131 2.41 10.78 -12.12
C PRO A 131 1.77 11.89 -11.27
N ARG A 132 2.47 12.31 -10.20
CA ARG A 132 1.94 13.25 -9.19
C ARG A 132 1.54 14.63 -9.76
N ASP A 133 2.20 15.06 -10.82
CA ASP A 133 2.02 16.36 -11.49
C ASP A 133 1.02 16.28 -12.65
N THR A 134 0.37 15.13 -12.85
CA THR A 134 -0.73 15.00 -13.82
C THR A 134 -1.83 15.99 -13.46
N LEU A 135 -2.23 16.81 -14.43
CA LEU A 135 -3.35 17.71 -14.28
C LEU A 135 -4.65 16.93 -14.42
N VAL A 136 -5.45 16.95 -13.35
CA VAL A 136 -6.72 16.25 -13.24
C VAL A 136 -7.84 17.21 -12.85
N THR A 137 -9.08 16.76 -13.04
CA THR A 137 -10.22 17.38 -12.37
C THR A 137 -10.36 16.75 -10.99
N ARG A 138 -10.04 17.52 -9.95
CA ARG A 138 -10.26 17.10 -8.57
C ARG A 138 -11.72 17.36 -8.20
N PRO A 139 -12.51 16.33 -7.86
CA PRO A 139 -13.90 16.52 -7.45
C PRO A 139 -13.99 17.28 -6.13
N SER A 140 -15.21 17.70 -5.77
CA SER A 140 -15.47 18.20 -4.41
C SER A 140 -15.25 17.07 -3.41
N CYS A 141 -14.35 17.28 -2.45
CA CYS A 141 -13.96 16.27 -1.48
C CYS A 141 -14.48 16.62 -0.08
N PRO A 142 -14.97 15.64 0.69
CA PRO A 142 -15.22 15.83 2.13
C PRO A 142 -13.95 16.31 2.85
N LEU A 143 -14.11 17.20 3.82
CA LEU A 143 -13.02 17.70 4.67
C LEU A 143 -13.22 17.21 6.11
N GLU A 144 -12.12 16.89 6.80
CA GLU A 144 -12.18 16.45 8.21
C GLU A 144 -12.79 17.52 9.14
N SER A 145 -12.57 18.80 8.84
CA SER A 145 -13.18 19.92 9.56
C SER A 145 -14.70 20.05 9.36
N GLY A 146 -15.30 19.20 8.53
CA GLY A 146 -16.66 19.31 8.03
C GLY A 146 -16.77 20.10 6.73
N GLY A 147 -17.84 19.85 5.98
CA GLY A 147 -18.08 20.46 4.67
C GLY A 147 -17.35 19.76 3.53
N SER A 148 -17.13 20.46 2.43
CA SER A 148 -16.41 19.92 1.27
C SER A 148 -15.58 20.98 0.55
N SER A 149 -14.48 20.57 -0.06
CA SER A 149 -13.69 21.41 -0.94
C SER A 149 -14.48 21.80 -2.19
N SER A 150 -14.11 22.89 -2.85
CA SER A 150 -14.58 23.15 -4.21
C SER A 150 -13.98 22.14 -5.20
N VAL A 151 -14.69 21.93 -6.32
CA VAL A 151 -14.12 21.28 -7.52
C VAL A 151 -12.97 22.14 -8.03
N ALA A 152 -11.87 21.51 -8.43
CA ALA A 152 -10.74 22.18 -9.07
C ALA A 152 -10.42 21.51 -10.40
N TYR A 153 -10.32 22.32 -11.45
CA TYR A 153 -9.91 21.89 -12.78
C TYR A 153 -8.42 22.16 -12.96
N ASN A 154 -7.73 21.30 -13.73
CA ASN A 154 -6.30 21.43 -14.00
C ASN A 154 -5.45 21.51 -12.73
N ALA A 155 -5.84 20.75 -11.71
CA ALA A 155 -5.07 20.65 -10.47
C ALA A 155 -4.10 19.47 -10.59
N MET A 156 -2.88 19.62 -10.06
CA MET A 156 -1.95 18.50 -9.93
C MET A 156 -2.57 17.42 -9.04
N PHE A 157 -2.43 16.15 -9.43
CA PHE A 157 -3.02 15.02 -8.71
C PHE A 157 -2.63 14.99 -7.22
N ASN A 158 -1.35 15.22 -6.88
CA ASN A 158 -0.88 15.24 -5.49
C ASN A 158 -1.59 16.25 -4.58
N SER A 159 -2.19 17.28 -5.15
CA SER A 159 -2.94 18.28 -4.37
C SER A 159 -4.23 17.72 -3.75
N ALA A 160 -4.74 16.57 -4.24
CA ALA A 160 -5.90 15.92 -3.65
C ALA A 160 -5.63 15.53 -2.18
N TYR A 161 -4.47 14.92 -1.92
CA TYR A 161 -4.05 14.56 -0.56
C TYR A 161 -3.89 15.82 0.31
N ALA A 162 -3.23 16.86 -0.20
CA ALA A 162 -3.03 18.10 0.56
C ALA A 162 -4.33 18.82 0.94
N VAL A 163 -5.43 18.58 0.21
CA VAL A 163 -6.72 19.26 0.43
C VAL A 163 -7.66 18.46 1.34
N GLY A 164 -7.79 17.15 1.12
CA GLY A 164 -8.75 16.31 1.85
C GLY A 164 -8.20 14.93 2.21
N GLY A 165 -6.87 14.83 2.30
CA GLY A 165 -6.17 13.63 2.71
C GLY A 165 -6.47 12.42 1.83
N PRO A 166 -6.43 11.21 2.42
CA PRO A 166 -6.63 9.95 1.68
C PRO A 166 -8.02 9.84 1.04
N VAL A 167 -9.06 10.35 1.70
CA VAL A 167 -10.44 10.36 1.17
C VAL A 167 -10.51 11.10 -0.17
N CYS A 168 -9.88 12.27 -0.26
CA CYS A 168 -9.88 13.06 -1.48
C CYS A 168 -9.00 12.44 -2.57
N ALA A 169 -7.87 11.83 -2.20
CA ALA A 169 -7.02 11.11 -3.13
C ALA A 169 -7.77 9.93 -3.77
N VAL A 170 -8.41 9.07 -2.97
CA VAL A 170 -9.23 7.96 -3.48
C VAL A 170 -10.34 8.49 -4.39
N LYS A 171 -11.11 9.49 -3.94
CA LYS A 171 -12.20 10.05 -4.76
C LYS A 171 -11.72 10.60 -6.10
N THR A 172 -10.52 11.20 -6.12
CA THR A 172 -9.93 11.73 -7.35
C THR A 172 -9.54 10.61 -8.30
N VAL A 173 -8.89 9.54 -7.80
CA VAL A 173 -8.56 8.34 -8.59
C VAL A 173 -9.83 7.70 -9.16
N GLU A 174 -10.85 7.48 -8.33
CA GLU A 174 -12.12 6.88 -8.78
C GLU A 174 -12.82 7.76 -9.82
N SER A 175 -12.77 9.08 -9.66
CA SER A 175 -13.40 10.01 -10.60
C SER A 175 -12.67 10.08 -11.94
N MET A 176 -11.35 9.95 -11.98
CA MET A 176 -10.58 10.01 -13.23
C MET A 176 -10.54 8.66 -13.96
N THR A 177 -10.54 7.54 -13.23
CA THR A 177 -10.37 6.19 -13.79
C THR A 177 -11.69 5.44 -13.96
N HIS A 178 -12.73 5.81 -13.21
CA HIS A 178 -13.96 5.03 -13.04
C HIS A 178 -13.72 3.60 -12.52
N VAL A 179 -12.56 3.34 -11.90
CA VAL A 179 -12.25 2.07 -11.22
C VAL A 179 -12.52 2.26 -9.73
N ARG A 180 -13.25 1.32 -9.12
CA ARG A 180 -13.54 1.33 -7.67
C ARG A 180 -12.30 0.92 -6.91
N MET A 181 -11.83 1.75 -5.98
CA MET A 181 -10.78 1.36 -5.04
C MET A 181 -11.43 0.60 -3.87
N ASP A 182 -11.09 -0.67 -3.72
CA ASP A 182 -11.57 -1.50 -2.62
C ASP A 182 -10.82 -1.19 -1.33
N HIS A 183 -9.51 -0.95 -1.45
CA HIS A 183 -8.66 -0.61 -0.32
C HIS A 183 -7.75 0.59 -0.57
N TYR A 184 -7.25 1.13 0.53
CA TYR A 184 -6.27 2.20 0.59
C TYR A 184 -5.12 1.80 1.51
N ILE A 185 -3.88 2.06 1.08
CA ILE A 185 -2.68 1.88 1.87
C ILE A 185 -1.81 3.13 1.74
N GLU A 186 -1.46 3.74 2.86
CA GLU A 186 -0.47 4.81 2.94
C GLU A 186 0.77 4.33 3.67
N ILE A 187 1.93 4.71 3.13
CA ILE A 187 3.21 4.52 3.80
C ILE A 187 3.99 5.84 3.78
N ASP A 188 4.55 6.23 4.93
CA ASP A 188 5.46 7.37 5.04
C ASP A 188 6.92 6.91 4.88
N PHE A 189 7.86 7.85 4.98
CA PHE A 189 9.28 7.57 4.78
C PHE A 189 9.86 6.61 5.82
N SER A 190 9.64 6.88 7.10
CA SER A 190 10.05 5.99 8.19
C SER A 190 9.45 4.60 8.03
N GLY A 191 8.15 4.53 7.70
CA GLY A 191 7.44 3.29 7.44
C GLY A 191 8.02 2.47 6.31
N PHE A 192 8.35 3.12 5.21
CA PHE A 192 8.96 2.45 4.07
C PHE A 192 10.33 1.87 4.42
N ALA A 193 11.18 2.64 5.10
CA ALA A 193 12.50 2.17 5.52
C ALA A 193 12.39 0.98 6.50
N GLN A 194 11.54 1.09 7.51
CA GLN A 194 11.30 0.01 8.48
C GLN A 194 10.77 -1.27 7.83
N LEU A 195 9.88 -1.15 6.85
CA LEU A 195 9.38 -2.29 6.09
C LEU A 195 10.52 -3.02 5.37
N VAL A 196 11.36 -2.28 4.65
CA VAL A 196 12.52 -2.86 3.93
C VAL A 196 13.47 -3.55 4.91
N ASP A 197 13.79 -2.92 6.03
CA ASP A 197 14.69 -3.50 7.04
C ASP A 197 14.10 -4.76 7.68
N ALA A 198 12.80 -4.78 7.96
CA ALA A 198 12.10 -5.94 8.50
C ALA A 198 12.06 -7.13 7.51
N LEU A 199 12.07 -6.84 6.21
CA LEU A 199 12.23 -7.86 5.15
C LEU A 199 13.69 -8.32 4.98
N GLY A 200 14.62 -7.71 5.71
CA GLY A 200 16.04 -7.99 5.64
C GLY A 200 16.74 -7.30 4.47
N GLY A 201 16.24 -6.14 4.03
CA GLY A 201 16.75 -5.37 2.89
C GLY A 201 16.13 -5.81 1.56
N VAL A 202 16.48 -5.11 0.48
CA VAL A 202 16.04 -5.41 -0.89
C VAL A 202 17.22 -5.45 -1.84
N THR A 203 17.19 -6.35 -2.81
CA THR A 203 18.23 -6.41 -3.85
C THR A 203 17.75 -5.72 -5.12
N VAL A 204 18.50 -4.72 -5.55
CA VAL A 204 18.23 -3.92 -6.76
C VAL A 204 19.41 -4.03 -7.71
N THR A 205 19.14 -4.07 -9.02
CA THR A 205 20.17 -3.93 -10.05
C THR A 205 19.96 -2.64 -10.81
N THR A 206 21.02 -1.84 -10.92
CA THR A 206 21.04 -0.59 -11.70
C THR A 206 21.96 -0.76 -12.90
N ASP A 207 21.54 -0.27 -14.06
CA ASP A 207 22.34 -0.34 -15.29
C ASP A 207 23.37 0.79 -15.40
N GLU A 208 23.16 1.87 -14.63
CA GLU A 208 23.97 3.07 -14.62
C GLU A 208 24.35 3.45 -13.18
N ASP A 209 25.40 4.27 -13.05
CA ASP A 209 25.76 4.90 -11.78
C ASP A 209 24.66 5.91 -11.40
N ILE A 210 24.23 5.89 -10.14
CA ILE A 210 23.28 6.84 -9.56
C ILE A 210 24.02 7.65 -8.51
N ASP A 211 24.08 8.95 -8.72
CA ASP A 211 24.66 9.93 -7.79
C ASP A 211 23.68 11.10 -7.67
N ASP A 212 22.96 11.16 -6.56
CA ASP A 212 21.90 12.14 -6.30
C ASP A 212 22.09 12.81 -4.94
N ASP A 213 22.62 14.03 -4.98
CA ASP A 213 22.90 14.86 -3.80
C ASP A 213 21.65 15.11 -2.93
N ASP A 214 20.46 15.18 -3.54
CA ASP A 214 19.21 15.52 -2.85
C ASP A 214 18.67 14.36 -1.98
N SER A 215 18.84 13.11 -2.45
CA SER A 215 18.50 11.90 -1.72
C SER A 215 19.69 11.31 -0.95
N HIS A 216 20.90 11.84 -1.17
CA HIS A 216 22.17 11.32 -0.65
C HIS A 216 22.46 9.89 -1.09
N LEU A 217 21.95 9.49 -2.26
CA LEU A 217 22.20 8.16 -2.81
C LEU A 217 23.41 8.16 -3.73
N GLU A 218 24.36 7.28 -3.44
CA GLU A 218 25.48 6.96 -4.32
C GLU A 218 25.50 5.44 -4.55
N LEU A 219 25.21 5.01 -5.78
CA LEU A 219 25.28 3.63 -6.23
C LEU A 219 26.03 3.55 -7.56
N THR A 220 26.95 2.60 -7.67
CA THR A 220 27.56 2.27 -8.96
C THR A 220 26.62 1.38 -9.78
N ALA A 221 26.82 1.26 -11.09
CA ALA A 221 26.11 0.29 -11.92
C ALA A 221 26.38 -1.14 -11.40
N GLY A 222 25.33 -1.93 -11.24
CA GLY A 222 25.41 -3.32 -10.79
C GLY A 222 24.33 -3.70 -9.78
N THR A 223 24.49 -4.88 -9.19
CA THR A 223 23.55 -5.42 -8.19
C THR A 223 23.97 -5.03 -6.78
N HIS A 224 23.07 -4.38 -6.05
CA HIS A 224 23.26 -3.92 -4.69
C HIS A 224 22.19 -4.47 -3.77
N HIS A 225 22.55 -4.73 -2.52
CA HIS A 225 21.60 -5.03 -1.47
C HIS A 225 21.44 -3.78 -0.59
N LEU A 226 20.23 -3.24 -0.55
CA LEU A 226 19.89 -1.98 0.07
C LEU A 226 19.11 -2.23 1.36
N ASP A 227 19.53 -1.57 2.43
CA ASP A 227 18.74 -1.40 3.65
C ASP A 227 17.61 -0.37 3.42
N GLY A 228 16.79 -0.14 4.44
CA GLY A 228 15.63 0.74 4.36
C GLY A 228 15.99 2.18 4.01
N GLU A 229 17.07 2.70 4.58
CA GLU A 229 17.54 4.06 4.31
C GLU A 229 17.96 4.21 2.84
N LYS A 230 18.79 3.30 2.31
CA LYS A 230 19.22 3.36 0.90
C LYS A 230 18.10 3.06 -0.07
N ALA A 231 17.18 2.15 0.27
CA ALA A 231 16.01 1.87 -0.54
C ALA A 231 15.08 3.09 -0.62
N LEU A 232 14.89 3.79 0.50
CA LEU A 232 14.14 5.04 0.53
C LEU A 232 14.83 6.13 -0.28
N ALA A 233 16.16 6.26 -0.16
CA ALA A 233 16.94 7.20 -0.94
C ALA A 233 16.76 6.93 -2.45
N LEU A 234 16.82 5.67 -2.87
CA LEU A 234 16.52 5.25 -4.25
C LEU A 234 15.09 5.59 -4.70
N ALA A 235 14.09 5.40 -3.83
CA ALA A 235 12.71 5.79 -4.14
C ALA A 235 12.54 7.31 -4.29
N ARG A 236 13.41 8.10 -3.64
CA ARG A 236 13.39 9.56 -3.59
C ARG A 236 14.30 10.22 -4.62
N THR A 237 15.24 9.51 -5.23
CA THR A 237 16.15 10.01 -6.26
C THR A 237 15.38 10.70 -7.40
N ARG A 238 15.78 11.93 -7.73
CA ARG A 238 15.15 12.77 -8.77
C ARG A 238 16.12 13.13 -9.88
N HIS A 239 17.39 13.34 -9.53
CA HIS A 239 18.47 13.70 -10.42
C HIS A 239 19.42 12.49 -10.58
N GLY A 240 20.18 12.45 -11.67
CA GLY A 240 21.17 11.38 -11.90
C GLY A 240 20.69 10.18 -12.73
N ILE A 241 19.42 10.11 -13.16
CA ILE A 241 18.92 9.08 -14.09
C ILE A 241 17.92 9.65 -15.12
N GLY A 242 17.99 9.17 -16.36
CA GLY A 242 17.05 9.54 -17.43
C GLY A 242 17.12 11.02 -17.84
N ASP A 243 15.97 11.65 -18.11
CA ASP A 243 15.85 13.07 -18.50
C ASP A 243 15.75 14.05 -17.32
N GLY A 244 15.85 13.55 -16.08
CA GLY A 244 15.68 14.34 -14.86
C GLY A 244 14.23 14.73 -14.55
N SER A 245 13.24 14.17 -15.25
CA SER A 245 11.81 14.40 -14.98
C SER A 245 11.23 13.42 -13.96
N ASP A 246 10.09 13.77 -13.36
CA ASP A 246 9.31 12.87 -12.48
C ASP A 246 8.90 11.55 -13.18
N LEU A 247 8.96 11.48 -14.53
CA LEU A 247 8.65 10.27 -15.30
C LEU A 247 9.80 9.25 -15.25
N GLY A 248 11.06 9.70 -15.23
CA GLY A 248 12.22 8.82 -15.03
C GLY A 248 12.18 8.12 -13.66
N ARG A 249 11.72 8.82 -12.62
CA ARG A 249 11.56 8.32 -11.25
C ARG A 249 10.56 7.15 -11.15
N ILE A 250 9.52 7.13 -12.00
CA ILE A 250 8.53 6.05 -11.99
C ILE A 250 9.20 4.72 -12.34
N GLY A 251 10.24 4.71 -13.19
CA GLY A 251 11.03 3.52 -13.47
C GLY A 251 11.70 2.94 -12.23
N LEU A 252 12.36 3.77 -11.41
CA LEU A 252 12.98 3.31 -10.16
C LEU A 252 11.96 2.79 -9.16
N GLN A 253 10.82 3.47 -9.02
CA GLN A 253 9.76 3.03 -8.12
C GLN A 253 9.21 1.66 -8.53
N GLN A 254 9.04 1.41 -9.83
CA GLN A 254 8.63 0.11 -10.34
C GLN A 254 9.68 -0.98 -10.10
N THR A 255 10.96 -0.66 -10.28
CA THR A 255 12.07 -1.56 -9.94
C THR A 255 12.05 -1.92 -8.45
N LEU A 256 11.83 -0.94 -7.58
CA LEU A 256 11.78 -1.14 -6.14
C LEU A 256 10.56 -1.98 -5.71
N VAL A 257 9.40 -1.75 -6.32
CA VAL A 257 8.20 -2.58 -6.10
C VAL A 257 8.47 -4.03 -6.50
N LYS A 258 9.12 -4.27 -7.64
CA LYS A 258 9.49 -5.63 -8.06
C LYS A 258 10.50 -6.27 -7.11
N ALA A 259 11.53 -5.53 -6.70
CA ALA A 259 12.53 -6.01 -5.74
C ALA A 259 11.89 -6.38 -4.38
N LEU A 260 10.92 -5.58 -3.92
CA LEU A 260 10.15 -5.88 -2.71
C LEU A 260 9.30 -7.15 -2.87
N LEU A 261 8.61 -7.31 -4.00
CA LEU A 261 7.83 -8.52 -4.29
C LEU A 261 8.71 -9.78 -4.34
N ASP A 262 9.90 -9.68 -4.93
CA ASP A 262 10.89 -10.76 -4.97
C ASP A 262 11.46 -11.06 -3.59
N GLN A 263 11.75 -10.03 -2.80
CA GLN A 263 12.21 -10.19 -1.42
C GLN A 263 11.15 -10.90 -0.56
N ILE A 264 9.89 -10.46 -0.64
CA ILE A 264 8.77 -11.09 0.07
C ILE A 264 8.59 -12.54 -0.37
N SER A 265 8.70 -12.82 -1.68
CA SER A 265 8.55 -14.17 -2.24
C SER A 265 9.70 -15.11 -1.90
N SER A 266 10.92 -14.59 -1.78
CA SER A 266 12.14 -15.37 -1.50
C SER A 266 12.41 -15.56 -0.03
N THR A 267 11.89 -14.67 0.82
CA THR A 267 12.08 -14.77 2.26
C THR A 267 11.16 -15.85 2.81
N ASP A 268 11.74 -16.74 3.62
CA ASP A 268 11.03 -17.73 4.45
C ASP A 268 10.20 -17.07 5.59
N LEU A 269 9.72 -15.84 5.36
CA LEU A 269 9.07 -14.95 6.33
C LEU A 269 7.83 -15.62 6.94
N LEU A 270 7.11 -16.43 6.16
CA LEU A 270 5.95 -17.19 6.64
C LEU A 270 6.32 -18.39 7.54
N THR A 271 7.59 -18.78 7.58
CA THR A 271 8.09 -19.93 8.35
C THR A 271 8.94 -19.51 9.56
N ASP A 272 9.41 -18.27 9.61
CA ASP A 272 10.06 -17.66 10.77
C ASP A 272 9.07 -16.77 11.55
N PRO A 273 8.53 -17.24 12.70
CA PRO A 273 7.53 -16.49 13.45
C PRO A 273 8.06 -15.21 14.08
N THR A 274 9.38 -15.07 14.29
CA THR A 274 9.98 -13.84 14.82
C THR A 274 10.06 -12.79 13.73
N ARG A 275 10.58 -13.14 12.55
CA ARG A 275 10.62 -12.23 11.40
C ARG A 275 9.23 -11.86 10.89
N LEU A 276 8.29 -12.82 10.91
CA LEU A 276 6.90 -12.55 10.58
C LEU A 276 6.30 -11.51 11.53
N TYR A 277 6.60 -11.62 12.83
CA TYR A 277 6.15 -10.65 13.82
C TYR A 277 6.80 -9.29 13.62
N GLU A 278 8.12 -9.22 13.41
CA GLU A 278 8.85 -7.96 13.17
C GLU A 278 8.35 -7.25 11.92
N ALA A 279 8.15 -7.99 10.82
CA ALA A 279 7.55 -7.47 9.61
C ALA A 279 6.11 -7.02 9.84
N ALA A 280 5.29 -7.81 10.55
CA ALA A 280 3.93 -7.41 10.88
C ALA A 280 3.87 -6.17 11.79
N ASP A 281 4.77 -6.03 12.76
CA ASP A 281 4.84 -4.87 13.67
C ASP A 281 5.26 -3.61 12.92
N ALA A 282 6.27 -3.71 12.04
CA ALA A 282 6.67 -2.61 11.16
C ALA A 282 5.54 -2.22 10.19
N ILE A 283 4.93 -3.19 9.52
CA ILE A 283 3.79 -2.97 8.61
C ILE A 283 2.61 -2.32 9.36
N THR A 284 2.24 -2.83 10.53
CA THR A 284 1.08 -2.31 11.26
C THR A 284 1.34 -0.96 11.92
N GLY A 285 2.57 -0.69 12.37
CA GLY A 285 2.97 0.58 13.00
C GLY A 285 3.10 1.75 12.01
N SER A 286 3.30 1.44 10.73
CA SER A 286 3.67 2.43 9.73
C SER A 286 2.66 2.59 8.59
N LEU A 287 1.63 1.73 8.53
CA LEU A 287 0.58 1.83 7.53
C LEU A 287 -0.66 2.56 8.06
N THR A 288 -1.17 3.48 7.24
CA THR A 288 -2.56 3.92 7.36
C THR A 288 -3.39 3.20 6.31
N THR A 289 -4.47 2.56 6.72
CA THR A 289 -5.31 1.73 5.83
C THR A 289 -6.77 2.17 5.83
N ASP A 290 -7.58 1.64 4.92
CA ASP A 290 -9.03 1.73 5.08
C ASP A 290 -9.56 0.71 6.11
N THR A 291 -10.76 0.97 6.62
CA THR A 291 -11.45 0.11 7.60
C THR A 291 -11.72 -1.32 7.10
N GLY A 292 -11.60 -1.60 5.79
CA GLY A 292 -11.72 -2.94 5.23
C GLY A 292 -10.51 -3.84 5.46
N VAL A 293 -9.33 -3.27 5.80
CA VAL A 293 -8.10 -4.00 6.12
C VAL A 293 -7.42 -3.48 7.40
N ASP A 294 -8.20 -2.90 8.32
CA ASP A 294 -7.71 -2.26 9.55
C ASP A 294 -7.43 -3.23 10.71
N SER A 295 -7.46 -4.53 10.44
CA SER A 295 -7.14 -5.54 11.45
C SER A 295 -6.07 -6.50 10.96
N LEU A 296 -5.27 -7.02 11.89
CA LEU A 296 -4.24 -8.00 11.58
C LEU A 296 -4.82 -9.22 10.86
N THR A 297 -6.06 -9.61 11.19
CA THR A 297 -6.72 -10.77 10.55
C THR A 297 -7.03 -10.50 9.08
N GLU A 298 -7.52 -9.31 8.75
CA GLU A 298 -7.83 -8.94 7.36
C GLU A 298 -6.53 -8.70 6.56
N LEU A 299 -5.50 -8.09 7.15
CA LEU A 299 -4.17 -7.99 6.53
C LEU A 299 -3.55 -9.36 6.26
N MET A 300 -3.67 -10.31 7.19
CA MET A 300 -3.21 -11.68 6.99
C MET A 300 -3.99 -12.40 5.88
N LYS A 301 -5.31 -12.20 5.81
CA LYS A 301 -6.14 -12.76 4.73
C LYS A 301 -5.77 -12.16 3.37
N LEU A 302 -5.55 -10.84 3.31
CA LEU A 302 -5.07 -10.16 2.12
C LEU A 302 -3.70 -10.74 1.74
N GLY A 303 -2.71 -10.73 2.63
CA GLY A 303 -1.38 -11.28 2.36
C GLY A 303 -1.41 -12.75 1.92
N GLN A 304 -2.28 -13.57 2.52
CA GLN A 304 -2.47 -14.96 2.10
C GLN A 304 -3.05 -15.07 0.69
N SER A 305 -3.97 -14.17 0.31
CA SER A 305 -4.52 -14.11 -1.05
C SER A 305 -3.48 -13.67 -2.09
N LEU A 306 -2.44 -12.96 -1.67
CA LEU A 306 -1.36 -12.46 -2.53
C LEU A 306 -0.17 -13.42 -2.63
N LYS A 307 -0.15 -14.54 -1.89
CA LYS A 307 0.99 -15.48 -1.83
C LYS A 307 1.43 -16.04 -3.20
N GLY A 308 0.53 -16.06 -4.18
CA GLY A 308 0.84 -16.50 -5.55
C GLY A 308 1.46 -15.43 -6.44
N LEU A 309 1.52 -14.18 -5.98
CA LEU A 309 2.08 -13.06 -6.74
C LEU A 309 3.60 -12.99 -6.54
N SER A 310 4.29 -12.77 -7.64
CA SER A 310 5.74 -12.52 -7.71
C SER A 310 6.00 -11.40 -8.71
N SER A 311 7.26 -10.98 -8.87
CA SER A 311 7.62 -10.04 -9.95
C SER A 311 7.23 -10.57 -11.34
N ASP A 312 7.34 -11.88 -11.58
CA ASP A 312 7.02 -12.51 -12.87
C ASP A 312 5.53 -12.44 -13.24
N THR A 313 4.65 -12.45 -12.23
CA THR A 313 3.19 -12.37 -12.42
C THR A 313 2.67 -10.95 -12.25
N THR A 314 3.56 -9.97 -12.01
CA THR A 314 3.19 -8.58 -11.75
C THR A 314 3.66 -7.67 -12.86
N LYS A 315 2.71 -7.02 -13.54
CA LYS A 315 3.00 -5.97 -14.52
C LYS A 315 3.07 -4.63 -13.82
N THR A 316 4.07 -3.84 -14.16
CA THR A 316 4.21 -2.45 -13.70
C THR A 316 4.14 -1.55 -14.92
N VAL A 317 3.21 -0.60 -14.92
CA VAL A 317 3.03 0.37 -16.00
C VAL A 317 2.83 1.76 -15.42
N MET A 318 3.20 2.78 -16.20
CA MET A 318 2.82 4.15 -15.90
C MET A 318 1.50 4.44 -16.63
N MET A 319 0.62 5.23 -16.01
CA MET A 319 -0.53 5.79 -16.73
C MET A 319 -0.03 6.55 -17.98
N PRO A 320 -0.55 6.26 -19.19
CA PRO A 320 -0.20 7.00 -20.40
C PRO A 320 -0.46 8.49 -20.22
N VAL A 321 0.56 9.31 -20.52
CA VAL A 321 0.49 10.77 -20.37
C VAL A 321 1.22 11.48 -21.51
N VAL A 322 0.73 12.68 -21.83
CA VAL A 322 1.36 13.62 -22.76
C VAL A 322 1.53 14.99 -22.11
N MET A 323 2.43 15.82 -22.66
CA MET A 323 2.64 17.18 -22.19
C MET A 323 1.33 17.98 -22.26
N ALA A 324 1.00 18.69 -21.18
CA ALA A 324 -0.21 19.49 -21.14
C ALA A 324 -0.11 20.65 -22.16
N PRO A 325 -1.07 20.81 -23.09
CA PRO A 325 -1.00 21.84 -24.13
C PRO A 325 -0.95 23.28 -23.60
N TYR A 326 -1.41 23.48 -22.36
CA TYR A 326 -1.54 24.77 -21.69
C TYR A 326 -0.56 24.95 -20.52
N ASP A 327 0.26 23.93 -20.21
CA ASP A 327 1.32 24.02 -19.21
C ASP A 327 2.46 23.06 -19.57
N GLY A 328 3.50 23.59 -20.21
CA GLY A 328 4.65 22.81 -20.66
C GLY A 328 5.53 22.22 -19.54
N ASN A 329 5.19 22.43 -18.26
CA ASN A 329 5.85 21.77 -17.12
C ASN A 329 4.99 20.68 -16.48
N ARG A 330 3.87 20.31 -17.13
CA ARG A 330 2.88 19.37 -16.61
C ARG A 330 2.47 18.37 -17.67
N VAL A 331 1.81 17.31 -17.22
CA VAL A 331 1.26 16.27 -18.09
C VAL A 331 -0.25 16.12 -17.88
N VAL A 332 -0.94 15.62 -18.88
CA VAL A 332 -2.33 15.18 -18.84
C VAL A 332 -2.40 13.73 -19.30
N ALA A 333 -3.49 13.03 -18.97
CA ALA A 333 -3.74 11.70 -19.50
C ALA A 333 -3.69 11.70 -21.03
N ASP A 334 -3.00 10.72 -21.61
CA ASP A 334 -2.98 10.49 -23.05
C ASP A 334 -4.22 9.68 -23.42
N GLU A 335 -5.14 10.30 -24.16
CA GLU A 335 -6.42 9.68 -24.50
C GLU A 335 -6.44 9.29 -25.99
N PRO A 336 -6.92 8.09 -26.34
CA PRO A 336 -7.71 7.17 -25.50
C PRO A 336 -6.92 6.15 -24.66
N GLU A 337 -5.59 6.09 -24.79
CA GLU A 337 -4.75 5.03 -24.23
C GLU A 337 -4.88 4.89 -22.70
N ALA A 338 -4.98 6.01 -21.99
CA ALA A 338 -5.19 6.03 -20.55
C ALA A 338 -6.57 5.45 -20.19
N SER A 339 -7.64 5.86 -20.87
CA SER A 339 -8.98 5.28 -20.66
C SER A 339 -9.01 3.78 -20.96
N GLU A 340 -8.37 3.32 -22.03
CA GLU A 340 -8.27 1.90 -22.38
C GLU A 340 -7.52 1.09 -21.32
N LEU A 341 -6.44 1.66 -20.75
CA LEU A 341 -5.74 1.06 -19.62
C LEU A 341 -6.69 0.87 -18.43
N TRP A 342 -7.43 1.91 -18.01
CA TRP A 342 -8.32 1.82 -16.85
C TRP A 342 -9.52 0.89 -17.08
N GLU A 343 -10.09 0.86 -18.28
CA GLU A 343 -11.15 -0.09 -18.64
C GLU A 343 -10.65 -1.54 -18.58
N SER A 344 -9.37 -1.79 -18.89
CA SER A 344 -8.79 -3.15 -18.80
C SER A 344 -8.66 -3.69 -17.37
N LEU A 345 -8.81 -2.83 -16.35
CA LEU A 345 -8.70 -3.16 -14.92
C LEU A 345 -10.06 -3.28 -14.22
N LYS A 346 -11.18 -3.25 -14.97
CA LYS A 346 -12.53 -3.42 -14.45
C LYS A 346 -13.00 -4.86 -14.59
#